data_AF-A0A0W0F105-F1
#
_entry.id   AF-A0A0W0F105-F1
#
_cell.length_a   1.000
_cell.length_b   1.000
_cell.length_c   1.000
_cell.angle_alpha   90.00
_cell.angle_beta   90.00
_cell.angle_gamma   90.00
#
_symmetry.space_group_name_H-M   'P 1'
#
loop_
_entity.id
_entity.type
_entity.pdbx_description
1 polymer ?
#
loop_
_entity_poly.entity_id
_entity_poly.type
_entity_poly.pdbx_seq_one_letter_code
_entity_poly.pdbx_strand_id
1 'polypeptide(L)'
;MSCPPAVGKIGSHILRHLKRGASPLFVAIQGPQGSGKSFLTALVKSYLSDSPHSLRVATLSIDDLYLPHDGLKTLADEYPDNPLWRGRGQPGTHDIVLGSRILESLKKGGEVIELPRFDKSLFDGEGDRLPLDGTGVVVQPPTDVVIVEGWCTGFYPISDTEVKARWDGVWEEQKAKLGIDDSIVGTIENIKQVNEMLHRYVYLWSFFDVCIQLSPAALPDNVSPYSIIYIWRLEQEHYMKAKNGGKGMTDAAVKLFVDRYIPGYVFFGNGVTEGYGGANILLPSPRSVGVDGVDKNTVTAAQCEPRWRGRGLRLVLDAQRNVVEESEPRLSVALVIGYSGNSIERFEPHEMSAYGAIKRVNSMILPCTAWRSKNRTLVTIHHLDLSAAQLLPGLIGYLGGVFAKEVEDGRTYPQEGPIDIDSFQKYFFAADVLVAIKGDDFDGYQDAAEVQIGIEQARNGRPWEECVAGYYYVKPNYPGRSSHICNGGFVVPPIHRGAGYGSLLAKSYLHYAPKLGYRASVFNLVYVNNAASVKLWERLGFTKVGRIPHAGRLKTADGKGEEYMDAWVIYKSFVDDEGNSVNDGGVAK
;
A
#
# COMPACT_ATOMS: atom_id res chain seq x y z
N MET A 1 9.83 -37.74 -12.34
CA MET A 1 9.00 -37.05 -11.33
C MET A 1 7.93 -36.28 -12.08
N SER A 2 6.69 -36.29 -11.62
CA SER A 2 5.66 -35.39 -12.16
C SER A 2 6.09 -33.94 -11.96
N CYS A 3 5.76 -33.07 -12.92
CA CYS A 3 6.02 -31.65 -12.81
C CYS A 3 5.24 -31.09 -11.60
N PRO A 4 5.87 -30.32 -10.68
CA PRO A 4 5.16 -29.74 -9.54
C PRO A 4 3.95 -28.91 -10.00
N PRO A 5 2.78 -29.01 -9.34
CA PRO A 5 1.59 -28.24 -9.74
C PRO A 5 1.82 -26.72 -9.85
N ALA A 6 2.76 -26.19 -9.05
CA ALA A 6 3.17 -24.79 -9.10
C ALA A 6 3.69 -24.34 -10.48
N VAL A 7 4.39 -25.22 -11.21
CA VAL A 7 4.98 -24.89 -12.52
C VAL A 7 3.89 -24.57 -13.54
N GLY A 8 2.86 -25.41 -13.61
CA GLY A 8 1.73 -25.19 -14.53
C GLY A 8 0.94 -23.92 -14.20
N LYS A 9 0.77 -23.62 -12.91
CA LYS A 9 0.11 -22.38 -12.44
C LYS A 9 0.90 -21.14 -12.85
N ILE A 10 2.20 -21.12 -12.56
CA ILE A 10 3.09 -20.01 -12.92
C ILE A 10 3.17 -19.84 -14.45
N GLY A 11 3.41 -20.93 -15.17
CA GLY A 11 3.50 -20.91 -16.62
C GLY A 11 2.22 -20.38 -17.26
N SER A 12 1.05 -20.83 -16.82
CA SER A 12 -0.24 -20.34 -17.31
C SER A 12 -0.46 -18.85 -17.02
N HIS A 13 -0.06 -18.38 -15.83
CA HIS A 13 -0.15 -16.97 -15.46
C HIS A 13 0.77 -16.09 -16.33
N ILE A 14 2.02 -16.51 -16.54
CA ILE A 14 2.97 -15.82 -17.45
C ILE A 14 2.42 -15.75 -18.87
N LEU A 15 1.93 -16.87 -19.41
CA LEU A 15 1.39 -16.95 -20.77
C LEU A 15 0.18 -16.03 -20.98
N ARG A 16 -0.65 -15.83 -19.95
CA ARG A 16 -1.81 -14.93 -20.00
C ARG A 16 -1.42 -13.47 -20.19
N HIS A 17 -0.25 -13.07 -19.67
CA HIS A 17 0.26 -11.70 -19.76
C HIS A 17 1.23 -11.47 -20.93
N LEU A 18 1.66 -12.54 -21.60
CA LEU A 18 2.59 -12.47 -22.73
C LEU A 18 1.90 -11.94 -24.00
N LYS A 19 2.51 -10.92 -24.61
CA LYS A 19 2.12 -10.42 -25.94
C LYS A 19 3.19 -10.82 -26.96
N ARG A 20 2.87 -11.75 -27.87
CA ARG A 20 3.80 -12.21 -28.91
C ARG A 20 4.14 -11.07 -29.89
N GLY A 21 5.41 -10.96 -30.26
CA GLY A 21 5.91 -9.94 -31.21
C GLY A 21 6.14 -8.55 -30.61
N ALA A 22 6.01 -8.39 -29.28
CA ALA A 22 6.34 -7.16 -28.55
C ALA A 22 7.72 -7.26 -27.85
N SER A 23 8.07 -6.26 -27.03
CA SER A 23 9.20 -6.35 -26.10
C SER A 23 9.06 -7.54 -25.15
N PRO A 24 10.16 -8.13 -24.64
CA PRO A 24 10.10 -9.26 -23.71
C PRO A 24 9.20 -8.96 -22.51
N LEU A 25 8.46 -9.97 -22.03
CA LEU A 25 7.72 -9.88 -20.77
C LEU A 25 8.70 -10.10 -19.60
N PHE A 26 8.81 -9.14 -18.71
CA PHE A 26 9.68 -9.26 -17.53
C PHE A 26 8.89 -9.78 -16.32
N VAL A 27 9.36 -10.89 -15.74
CA VAL A 27 8.69 -11.61 -14.66
C VAL A 27 9.61 -11.67 -13.45
N ALA A 28 9.16 -11.15 -12.31
CA ALA A 28 9.79 -11.36 -11.03
C ALA A 28 9.32 -12.68 -10.40
N ILE A 29 10.24 -13.45 -9.80
CA ILE A 29 9.91 -14.55 -8.89
C ILE A 29 10.55 -14.27 -7.53
N GLN A 30 9.73 -13.87 -6.56
CA GLN A 30 10.14 -13.59 -5.19
C GLN A 30 9.80 -14.78 -4.28
N GLY A 31 10.71 -15.15 -3.38
CA GLY A 31 10.43 -16.13 -2.34
C GLY A 31 11.50 -16.17 -1.26
N PRO A 32 11.17 -16.56 -0.02
CA PRO A 32 12.15 -16.61 1.05
C PRO A 32 13.25 -17.64 0.80
N GLN A 33 14.35 -17.55 1.56
CA GLN A 33 15.42 -18.55 1.50
C GLN A 33 14.87 -19.97 1.74
N GLY A 34 15.36 -20.93 0.97
CA GLY A 34 14.92 -22.32 1.06
C GLY A 34 13.53 -22.65 0.47
N SER A 35 12.72 -21.66 0.03
CA SER A 35 11.38 -21.88 -0.55
C SER A 35 11.36 -22.72 -1.84
N GLY A 36 12.51 -22.91 -2.48
CA GLY A 36 12.63 -23.62 -3.76
C GLY A 36 12.50 -22.73 -5.00
N LYS A 37 12.50 -21.39 -4.84
CA LYS A 37 12.37 -20.43 -5.96
C LYS A 37 13.30 -20.72 -7.16
N SER A 38 14.60 -20.95 -6.95
CA SER A 38 15.54 -21.19 -8.07
C SER A 38 15.27 -22.51 -8.79
N PHE A 39 14.87 -23.56 -8.05
CA PHE A 39 14.43 -24.83 -8.62
C PHE A 39 13.14 -24.65 -9.44
N LEU A 40 12.18 -23.92 -8.89
CA LEU A 40 10.92 -23.62 -9.58
C LEU A 40 11.13 -22.77 -10.83
N THR A 41 12.00 -21.77 -10.78
CA THR A 41 12.39 -20.95 -11.94
C THR A 41 12.97 -21.80 -13.06
N ALA A 42 13.84 -22.75 -12.75
CA ALA A 42 14.41 -23.66 -13.76
C ALA A 42 13.32 -24.54 -14.41
N LEU A 43 12.36 -25.04 -13.64
CA LEU A 43 11.26 -25.83 -14.19
C LEU A 43 10.27 -24.98 -15.00
N VAL A 44 9.99 -23.75 -14.57
CA VAL A 44 9.14 -22.80 -15.31
C VAL A 44 9.81 -22.39 -16.63
N LYS A 45 11.13 -22.18 -16.64
CA LYS A 45 11.90 -21.96 -17.87
C LYS A 45 11.68 -23.11 -18.85
N SER A 46 11.91 -24.35 -18.42
CA SER A 46 11.70 -25.53 -19.27
C SER A 46 10.25 -25.63 -19.76
N TYR A 47 9.28 -25.44 -18.87
CA TYR A 47 7.86 -25.46 -19.22
C TYR A 47 7.49 -24.45 -20.33
N LEU A 48 8.05 -23.24 -20.29
CA LEU A 48 7.80 -22.20 -21.28
C LEU A 48 8.60 -22.39 -22.58
N SER A 49 9.81 -22.96 -22.48
CA SER A 49 10.70 -23.20 -23.63
C SER A 49 10.38 -24.46 -24.40
N ASP A 50 9.81 -25.48 -23.77
CA ASP A 50 9.45 -26.74 -24.42
C ASP A 50 8.16 -26.58 -25.26
N SER A 51 7.91 -27.56 -26.13
CA SER A 51 6.64 -27.66 -26.87
C SER A 51 5.46 -27.81 -25.88
N PRO A 52 4.31 -27.12 -26.08
CA PRO A 52 3.90 -26.40 -27.29
C PRO A 52 4.22 -24.89 -27.28
N HIS A 53 4.86 -24.37 -26.24
CA HIS A 53 5.02 -22.92 -26.06
C HIS A 53 6.22 -22.37 -26.85
N SER A 54 7.34 -23.11 -26.86
CA SER A 54 8.53 -22.80 -27.66
C SER A 54 9.05 -21.36 -27.48
N LEU A 55 8.99 -20.83 -26.26
CA LEU A 55 9.42 -19.47 -25.94
C LEU A 55 10.92 -19.41 -25.63
N ARG A 56 11.56 -18.32 -26.03
CA ARG A 56 12.93 -18.00 -25.64
C ARG A 56 12.91 -17.31 -24.28
N VAL A 57 13.40 -18.02 -23.27
CA VAL A 57 13.32 -17.58 -21.88
C VAL A 57 14.73 -17.36 -21.32
N ALA A 58 15.00 -16.12 -20.89
CA ALA A 58 16.18 -15.79 -20.12
C ALA A 58 15.86 -15.84 -18.62
N THR A 59 16.80 -16.32 -17.81
CA THR A 59 16.66 -16.41 -16.35
C THR A 59 17.88 -15.78 -15.70
N LEU A 60 17.66 -14.84 -14.77
CA LEU A 60 18.71 -14.20 -13.99
C LEU A 60 18.37 -14.32 -12.49
N SER A 61 19.31 -14.78 -11.67
CA SER A 61 19.18 -14.70 -10.22
C SER A 61 19.73 -13.37 -9.73
N ILE A 62 19.09 -12.75 -8.74
CA ILE A 62 19.69 -11.58 -8.09
C ILE A 62 21.03 -11.93 -7.43
N ASP A 63 21.19 -13.17 -6.96
CA ASP A 63 22.45 -13.62 -6.36
C ASP A 63 23.59 -13.65 -7.39
N ASP A 64 23.31 -13.78 -8.70
CA ASP A 64 24.34 -13.68 -9.74
C ASP A 64 24.81 -12.22 -9.95
N LEU A 65 24.08 -11.26 -9.39
CA LEU A 65 24.41 -9.83 -9.40
C LEU A 65 25.13 -9.40 -8.12
N TYR A 66 25.56 -10.27 -7.21
CA TYR A 66 26.42 -9.83 -6.10
C TYR A 66 27.63 -9.05 -6.62
N LEU A 67 28.07 -8.05 -5.86
CA LEU A 67 29.34 -7.38 -6.09
C LEU A 67 30.45 -8.44 -6.13
N PRO A 68 31.50 -8.25 -6.95
CA PRO A 68 32.69 -9.10 -6.86
C PRO A 68 33.30 -9.01 -5.46
N HIS A 69 34.17 -9.95 -5.12
CA HIS A 69 34.72 -10.12 -3.78
C HIS A 69 35.37 -8.85 -3.21
N ASP A 70 36.14 -8.15 -4.04
CA ASP A 70 36.75 -6.86 -3.70
C ASP A 70 35.72 -5.77 -3.40
N GLY A 71 34.62 -5.72 -4.16
CA GLY A 71 33.50 -4.82 -3.94
C GLY A 71 32.74 -5.14 -2.65
N LEU A 72 32.57 -6.42 -2.31
CA LEU A 72 31.98 -6.83 -1.02
C LEU A 72 32.87 -6.42 0.17
N LYS A 73 34.19 -6.57 0.04
CA LYS A 73 35.14 -6.11 1.05
C LYS A 73 35.13 -4.60 1.20
N THR A 74 35.15 -3.88 0.09
CA THR A 74 35.07 -2.41 0.07
C THR A 74 33.81 -1.91 0.79
N LEU A 75 32.66 -2.53 0.53
CA LEU A 75 31.41 -2.19 1.22
C LEU A 75 31.49 -2.47 2.72
N ALA A 76 32.07 -3.59 3.12
CA ALA A 76 32.24 -3.93 4.54
C ALA A 76 33.19 -2.95 5.25
N ASP A 77 34.26 -2.51 4.58
CA ASP A 77 35.24 -1.55 5.10
C ASP A 77 34.67 -0.12 5.19
N GLU A 78 33.77 0.26 4.26
CA GLU A 78 33.07 1.56 4.29
C GLU A 78 32.03 1.63 5.42
N TYR A 79 31.44 0.49 5.79
CA TYR A 79 30.41 0.39 6.84
C TYR A 79 30.78 -0.65 7.91
N PRO A 80 31.88 -0.45 8.66
CA PRO A 80 32.44 -1.46 9.56
C PRO A 80 31.49 -1.85 10.71
N ASP A 81 30.61 -0.93 11.11
CA ASP A 81 29.63 -1.11 12.17
C ASP A 81 28.33 -1.76 11.70
N ASN A 82 28.16 -2.04 10.40
CA ASN A 82 26.96 -2.69 9.87
C ASN A 82 27.18 -4.20 9.66
N PRO A 83 26.74 -5.07 10.59
CA PRO A 83 26.96 -6.52 10.47
C PRO A 83 26.23 -7.15 9.27
N LEU A 84 25.20 -6.48 8.74
CA LEU A 84 24.43 -6.98 7.60
C LEU A 84 25.24 -7.00 6.30
N TRP A 85 26.28 -6.17 6.20
CA TRP A 85 27.19 -6.09 5.05
C TRP A 85 28.54 -6.79 5.25
N ARG A 86 28.69 -7.56 6.34
CA ARG A 86 29.82 -8.48 6.52
C ARG A 86 29.66 -9.70 5.60
N GLY A 87 29.99 -9.50 4.33
CA GLY A 87 29.77 -10.44 3.24
C GLY A 87 28.42 -10.27 2.54
N ARG A 88 28.20 -11.05 1.48
CA ARG A 88 27.03 -10.95 0.58
C ARG A 88 25.68 -11.20 1.30
N GLY A 89 24.62 -10.57 0.80
CA GLY A 89 23.24 -10.90 1.20
C GLY A 89 22.26 -9.74 1.06
N GLN A 90 22.29 -8.82 2.01
CA GLN A 90 21.32 -7.72 2.13
C GLN A 90 21.45 -6.69 1.00
N PRO A 91 20.39 -5.90 0.71
CA PRO A 91 20.47 -4.76 -0.21
C PRO A 91 21.67 -3.87 0.11
N GLY A 92 22.40 -3.49 -0.94
CA GLY A 92 23.76 -2.91 -0.88
C GLY A 92 24.82 -3.85 -1.45
N THR A 93 24.65 -5.16 -1.31
CA THR A 93 25.66 -6.16 -1.73
C THR A 93 25.58 -6.58 -3.20
N HIS A 94 24.66 -6.03 -3.99
CA HIS A 94 24.48 -6.36 -5.41
C HIS A 94 24.90 -5.19 -6.31
N ASP A 95 25.43 -5.51 -7.47
CA ASP A 95 25.76 -4.60 -8.56
C ASP A 95 24.51 -4.25 -9.39
N ILE A 96 23.81 -3.25 -8.89
CA ILE A 96 22.57 -2.75 -9.49
C ILE A 96 22.81 -2.12 -10.85
N VAL A 97 24.01 -1.56 -11.07
CA VAL A 97 24.37 -0.95 -12.37
C VAL A 97 24.49 -2.03 -13.44
N LEU A 98 25.22 -3.12 -13.15
CA LEU A 98 25.31 -4.26 -14.07
C LEU A 98 23.93 -4.86 -14.34
N GLY A 99 23.14 -5.13 -13.29
CA GLY A 99 21.79 -5.67 -13.43
C GLY A 99 20.91 -4.81 -14.34
N SER A 100 20.97 -3.49 -14.15
CA SER A 100 20.17 -2.52 -14.93
C SER A 100 20.56 -2.55 -16.41
N ARG A 101 21.86 -2.55 -16.72
CA ARG A 101 22.38 -2.64 -18.09
C ARG A 101 21.93 -3.93 -18.78
N ILE A 102 21.97 -5.07 -18.06
CA ILE A 102 21.50 -6.36 -18.60
C ILE A 102 20.01 -6.31 -18.93
N LEU A 103 19.16 -5.82 -18.01
CA LEU A 103 17.71 -5.75 -18.25
C LEU A 103 17.37 -4.77 -19.38
N GLU A 104 18.09 -3.65 -19.51
CA GLU A 104 17.94 -2.73 -20.64
C GLU A 104 18.33 -3.36 -21.98
N SER A 105 19.48 -4.04 -22.06
CA SER A 105 19.91 -4.68 -23.31
C SER A 105 18.98 -5.83 -23.69
N LEU A 106 18.50 -6.63 -22.72
CA LEU A 106 17.48 -7.66 -22.96
C LEU A 106 16.18 -7.05 -23.47
N LYS A 107 15.74 -5.91 -22.92
CA LYS A 107 14.53 -5.20 -23.34
C LYS A 107 14.65 -4.64 -24.77
N LYS A 108 15.82 -4.13 -25.14
CA LYS A 108 16.11 -3.65 -26.51
C LYS A 108 16.13 -4.80 -27.52
N GLY A 109 16.62 -5.98 -27.11
CA GLY A 109 16.56 -7.21 -27.90
C GLY A 109 17.41 -7.18 -29.17
N GLY A 110 18.49 -6.40 -29.21
CA GLY A 110 19.37 -6.27 -30.37
C GLY A 110 20.78 -6.85 -30.18
N GLU A 111 21.14 -7.26 -28.97
CA GLU A 111 22.50 -7.67 -28.60
C GLU A 111 22.52 -9.06 -27.99
N VAL A 112 23.59 -9.80 -28.25
CA VAL A 112 23.92 -11.04 -27.52
C VAL A 112 24.48 -10.64 -26.16
N ILE A 113 23.97 -11.25 -25.10
CA ILE A 113 24.33 -10.87 -23.73
C ILE A 113 24.77 -12.12 -22.97
N GLU A 114 25.95 -12.08 -22.37
CA GLU A 114 26.36 -13.06 -21.36
C GLU A 114 25.84 -12.62 -19.99
N LEU A 115 25.13 -13.51 -19.29
CA LEU A 115 24.65 -13.25 -17.94
C LEU A 115 25.75 -13.55 -16.91
N PRO A 116 25.89 -12.71 -15.87
CA PRO A 116 26.87 -12.92 -14.82
C PRO A 116 26.54 -14.21 -14.05
N ARG A 117 27.57 -14.74 -13.39
CA ARG A 117 27.45 -15.86 -12.47
C ARG A 117 28.24 -15.54 -11.22
N PHE A 118 27.69 -15.91 -10.07
CA PHE A 118 28.39 -15.77 -8.81
C PHE A 118 28.71 -17.14 -8.20
N ASP A 119 29.99 -17.43 -8.02
CA ASP A 119 30.43 -18.66 -7.37
C ASP A 119 30.61 -18.42 -5.88
N LYS A 120 29.65 -18.93 -5.09
CA LYS A 120 29.60 -18.80 -3.63
C LYS A 120 30.70 -19.60 -2.91
N SER A 121 31.44 -20.47 -3.61
CA SER A 121 32.48 -21.33 -3.03
C SER A 121 33.88 -20.71 -3.04
N LEU A 122 34.10 -19.68 -3.87
CA LEU A 122 35.37 -18.96 -3.94
C LEU A 122 35.64 -18.20 -2.62
N PHE A 123 36.91 -17.86 -2.37
CA PHE A 123 37.35 -17.13 -1.17
C PHE A 123 36.80 -17.74 0.13
N ASP A 124 37.03 -19.04 0.32
CA ASP A 124 36.58 -19.80 1.51
C ASP A 124 35.08 -19.66 1.81
N GLY A 125 34.27 -19.50 0.76
CA GLY A 125 32.82 -19.40 0.87
C GLY A 125 32.29 -17.96 0.97
N GLU A 126 33.15 -16.94 0.93
CA GLU A 126 32.75 -15.53 0.80
C GLU A 126 32.15 -15.25 -0.61
N GLY A 127 32.71 -15.93 -1.61
CA GLY A 127 32.26 -15.97 -3.00
C GLY A 127 32.78 -14.83 -3.88
N ASP A 128 32.72 -15.02 -5.19
CA ASP A 128 33.12 -14.01 -6.18
C ASP A 128 32.35 -14.15 -7.51
N ARG A 129 32.34 -13.08 -8.29
CA ARG A 129 31.76 -13.06 -9.63
C ARG A 129 32.73 -13.70 -10.62
N LEU A 130 32.23 -14.64 -11.41
CA LEU A 130 32.98 -15.24 -12.50
C LEU A 130 33.13 -14.25 -13.67
N PRO A 131 34.24 -14.31 -14.43
CA PRO A 131 34.45 -13.43 -15.59
C PRO A 131 33.38 -13.64 -16.67
N LEU A 132 33.08 -12.57 -17.41
CA LEU A 132 32.26 -12.60 -18.62
C LEU A 132 33.16 -12.92 -19.82
N ASP A 133 33.62 -14.17 -19.88
CA ASP A 133 34.59 -14.68 -20.87
C ASP A 133 33.95 -15.62 -21.91
N GLY A 134 32.62 -15.67 -21.97
CA GLY A 134 31.84 -16.54 -22.85
C GLY A 134 31.57 -17.94 -22.29
N THR A 135 32.06 -18.28 -21.08
CA THR A 135 31.79 -19.57 -20.43
C THR A 135 30.46 -19.60 -19.66
N GLY A 136 29.79 -18.45 -19.54
CA GLY A 136 28.50 -18.28 -18.86
C GLY A 136 27.28 -18.56 -19.75
N VAL A 137 26.12 -18.17 -19.23
CA VAL A 137 24.85 -18.31 -19.95
C VAL A 137 24.73 -17.18 -20.95
N VAL A 138 24.82 -17.50 -22.24
CA VAL A 138 24.65 -16.55 -23.33
C VAL A 138 23.20 -16.51 -23.80
N VAL A 139 22.58 -15.33 -23.75
CA VAL A 139 21.22 -15.07 -24.22
C VAL A 139 21.28 -14.48 -25.63
N GLN A 140 20.63 -15.17 -26.56
CA GLN A 140 20.49 -14.73 -27.95
C GLN A 140 19.17 -13.96 -28.12
N PRO A 141 19.17 -12.77 -28.75
CA PRO A 141 17.94 -12.05 -29.04
C PRO A 141 17.18 -12.65 -30.24
N PRO A 142 15.88 -12.34 -30.40
CA PRO A 142 15.02 -11.75 -29.38
C PRO A 142 14.72 -12.70 -28.20
N THR A 143 14.31 -12.14 -27.07
CA THR A 143 13.84 -12.89 -25.89
C THR A 143 12.34 -12.67 -25.73
N ASP A 144 11.57 -13.72 -25.45
CA ASP A 144 10.12 -13.60 -25.27
C ASP A 144 9.76 -13.33 -23.80
N VAL A 145 10.47 -13.97 -22.87
CA VAL A 145 10.28 -13.82 -21.42
C VAL A 145 11.64 -13.68 -20.71
N VAL A 146 11.76 -12.71 -19.82
CA VAL A 146 12.90 -12.55 -18.92
C VAL A 146 12.42 -12.79 -17.49
N ILE A 147 12.92 -13.85 -16.84
CA ILE A 147 12.59 -14.15 -15.45
C ILE A 147 13.74 -13.71 -14.56
N VAL A 148 13.46 -12.85 -13.58
CA VAL A 148 14.41 -12.46 -12.55
C VAL A 148 13.92 -13.00 -11.20
N GLU A 149 14.70 -13.90 -10.60
CA GLU A 149 14.36 -14.51 -9.32
C GLU A 149 15.25 -13.98 -8.20
N GLY A 150 14.70 -13.86 -6.99
CA GLY A 150 15.50 -13.41 -5.85
C GLY A 150 14.71 -13.32 -4.56
N TRP A 151 15.42 -13.34 -3.45
CA TRP A 151 14.78 -13.39 -2.13
C TRP A 151 14.20 -12.03 -1.71
N CYS A 152 14.87 -10.94 -2.12
CA CYS A 152 14.46 -9.55 -1.91
C CYS A 152 13.91 -8.89 -3.18
N THR A 153 13.65 -9.67 -4.25
CA THR A 153 13.11 -9.14 -5.51
C THR A 153 11.75 -8.49 -5.27
N GLY A 154 11.63 -7.19 -5.55
CA GLY A 154 10.42 -6.42 -5.26
C GLY A 154 10.29 -5.92 -3.82
N PHE A 155 11.33 -6.01 -3.00
CA PHE A 155 11.37 -5.27 -1.73
C PHE A 155 11.47 -3.78 -2.01
N TYR A 156 10.72 -2.97 -1.27
CA TYR A 156 10.74 -1.52 -1.38
C TYR A 156 11.26 -0.90 -0.09
N PRO A 157 11.93 0.26 -0.17
CA PRO A 157 12.25 1.03 1.02
C PRO A 157 10.98 1.48 1.74
N ILE A 158 11.12 1.94 2.96
CA ILE A 158 10.03 2.49 3.78
C ILE A 158 10.48 3.83 4.38
N SER A 159 9.54 4.63 4.88
CA SER A 159 9.88 5.90 5.52
C SER A 159 10.61 5.67 6.84
N ASP A 160 11.43 6.63 7.28
CA ASP A 160 12.09 6.59 8.59
C ASP A 160 11.11 6.39 9.75
N THR A 161 9.92 6.98 9.65
CA THR A 161 8.84 6.79 10.62
C THR A 161 8.37 5.34 10.64
N GLU A 162 8.22 4.70 9.49
CA GLU A 162 7.82 3.30 9.39
C GLU A 162 8.95 2.36 9.83
N VAL A 163 10.21 2.67 9.52
CA VAL A 163 11.37 1.93 10.05
C VAL A 163 11.33 1.97 11.58
N LYS A 164 11.13 3.15 12.17
CA LYS A 164 11.03 3.29 13.62
C LYS A 164 9.82 2.55 14.20
N ALA A 165 8.64 2.66 13.59
CA ALA A 165 7.45 1.98 14.05
C ALA A 165 7.60 0.45 14.03
N ARG A 166 8.21 -0.10 12.97
CA ARG A 166 8.49 -1.53 12.90
C ARG A 166 9.58 -1.95 13.88
N TRP A 167 10.61 -1.13 14.04
CA TRP A 167 11.69 -1.37 14.99
C TRP A 167 11.17 -1.47 16.43
N ASP A 168 10.38 -0.48 16.87
CA ASP A 168 9.83 -0.44 18.23
C ASP A 168 8.65 -1.42 18.42
N GLY A 169 8.11 -1.99 17.35
CA GLY A 169 6.93 -2.87 17.34
C GLY A 169 7.27 -4.29 16.89
N VAL A 170 6.86 -4.63 15.66
CA VAL A 170 6.92 -6.00 15.13
C VAL A 170 8.32 -6.60 15.17
N TRP A 171 9.37 -5.79 15.00
CA TRP A 171 10.75 -6.29 14.99
C TRP A 171 11.16 -6.90 16.34
N GLU A 172 10.92 -6.21 17.46
CA GLU A 172 11.26 -6.73 18.79
C GLU A 172 10.51 -8.04 19.09
N GLU A 173 9.24 -8.13 18.68
CA GLU A 173 8.45 -9.36 18.81
C GLU A 173 9.06 -10.52 18.01
N GLN A 174 9.40 -10.30 16.74
CA GLN A 174 9.97 -11.35 15.89
C GLN A 174 11.38 -11.75 16.33
N LYS A 175 12.20 -10.77 16.73
CA LYS A 175 13.55 -10.98 17.26
C LYS A 175 13.52 -11.88 18.49
N ALA A 176 12.59 -11.60 19.42
CA ALA A 176 12.39 -12.41 20.62
C ALA A 176 11.92 -13.84 20.28
N LYS A 177 10.90 -13.99 19.42
CA LYS A 177 10.36 -15.31 19.01
C LYS A 177 11.42 -16.20 18.32
N LEU A 178 12.35 -15.60 17.58
CA LEU A 178 13.38 -16.31 16.82
C LEU A 178 14.71 -16.46 17.57
N GLY A 179 14.86 -15.80 18.72
CA GLY A 179 16.13 -15.73 19.46
C GLY A 179 17.26 -15.18 18.58
N ILE A 180 17.03 -14.02 17.97
CA ILE A 180 18.04 -13.34 17.15
C ILE A 180 18.91 -12.45 18.06
N ASP A 181 20.22 -12.57 17.89
CA ASP A 181 21.22 -11.78 18.62
C ASP A 181 21.45 -10.43 17.91
N ASP A 182 21.43 -9.34 18.67
CA ASP A 182 21.63 -7.97 18.15
C ASP A 182 22.98 -7.81 17.44
N SER A 183 24.02 -8.58 17.80
CA SER A 183 25.33 -8.56 17.12
C SER A 183 25.29 -9.05 15.67
N ILE A 184 24.26 -9.80 15.29
CA ILE A 184 24.08 -10.34 13.93
C ILE A 184 23.38 -9.35 13.01
N VAL A 185 22.50 -8.53 13.57
CA VAL A 185 21.56 -7.67 12.83
C VAL A 185 21.83 -6.18 13.00
N GLY A 186 22.55 -5.80 14.05
CA GLY A 186 22.95 -4.43 14.34
C GLY A 186 21.83 -3.59 14.94
N THR A 187 21.87 -2.30 14.67
CA THR A 187 20.98 -1.28 15.22
C THR A 187 19.96 -0.80 14.18
N ILE A 188 18.99 0.01 14.62
CA ILE A 188 18.05 0.69 13.71
C ILE A 188 18.77 1.50 12.62
N GLU A 189 19.93 2.09 12.93
CA GLU A 189 20.71 2.86 11.96
C GLU A 189 21.26 1.96 10.85
N ASN A 190 21.67 0.74 11.19
CA ASN A 190 22.09 -0.25 10.19
C ASN A 190 20.93 -0.68 9.27
N ILE A 191 19.71 -0.76 9.81
CA ILE A 191 18.50 -1.00 9.01
C ILE A 191 18.20 0.19 8.09
N LYS A 192 18.34 1.42 8.57
CA LYS A 192 18.18 2.63 7.75
C LYS A 192 19.20 2.69 6.62
N GLN A 193 20.44 2.28 6.85
CA GLN A 193 21.46 2.17 5.80
C GLN A 193 21.07 1.14 4.71
N VAL A 194 20.55 -0.02 5.11
CA VAL A 194 20.02 -1.01 4.16
C VAL A 194 18.81 -0.46 3.41
N ASN A 195 17.91 0.24 4.10
CA ASN A 195 16.76 0.92 3.51
C ASN A 195 17.19 1.95 2.45
N GLU A 196 18.22 2.75 2.74
CA GLU A 196 18.79 3.71 1.80
C GLU A 196 19.34 3.02 0.54
N MET A 197 20.13 1.95 0.71
CA MET A 197 20.64 1.18 -0.43
C MET A 197 19.51 0.55 -1.28
N LEU A 198 18.39 0.19 -0.66
CA LEU A 198 17.24 -0.41 -1.32
C LEU A 198 16.55 0.55 -2.31
N HIS A 199 16.70 1.88 -2.16
CA HIS A 199 16.20 2.84 -3.15
C HIS A 199 16.76 2.58 -4.55
N ARG A 200 18.02 2.14 -4.67
CA ARG A 200 18.65 1.82 -5.96
C ARG A 200 18.00 0.61 -6.64
N TYR A 201 17.48 -0.34 -5.87
CA TYR A 201 16.86 -1.58 -6.38
C TYR A 201 15.51 -1.31 -7.03
N VAL A 202 14.81 -0.26 -6.62
CA VAL A 202 13.51 0.15 -7.19
C VAL A 202 13.61 0.38 -8.70
N TYR A 203 14.76 0.83 -9.19
CA TYR A 203 14.99 0.95 -10.63
C TYR A 203 14.96 -0.41 -11.35
N LEU A 204 15.60 -1.46 -10.79
CA LEU A 204 15.50 -2.82 -11.33
C LEU A 204 14.05 -3.32 -11.34
N TRP A 205 13.30 -3.01 -10.28
CA TRP A 205 11.91 -3.41 -10.14
C TRP A 205 11.02 -2.76 -11.21
N SER A 206 11.41 -1.57 -11.70
CA SER A 206 10.68 -0.86 -12.76
C SER A 206 10.60 -1.62 -14.10
N PHE A 207 11.45 -2.64 -14.30
CA PHE A 207 11.39 -3.49 -15.48
C PHE A 207 10.27 -4.51 -15.43
N PHE A 208 9.84 -4.94 -14.23
CA PHE A 208 8.93 -6.08 -14.09
C PHE A 208 7.48 -5.76 -14.46
N ASP A 209 6.89 -6.64 -15.25
CA ASP A 209 5.49 -6.61 -15.66
C ASP A 209 4.60 -7.48 -14.79
N VAL A 210 5.14 -8.61 -14.34
CA VAL A 210 4.45 -9.66 -13.56
C VAL A 210 5.32 -10.01 -12.36
N CYS A 211 4.71 -10.30 -11.22
CA CYS A 211 5.41 -10.81 -10.05
C CYS A 211 4.75 -12.07 -9.51
N ILE A 212 5.54 -13.12 -9.38
CA ILE A 212 5.17 -14.37 -8.73
C ILE A 212 5.79 -14.36 -7.34
N GLN A 213 4.97 -14.46 -6.30
CA GLN A 213 5.42 -14.51 -4.91
C GLN A 213 5.18 -15.91 -4.33
N LEU A 214 6.25 -16.52 -3.83
CA LEU A 214 6.19 -17.71 -2.98
C LEU A 214 6.17 -17.25 -1.52
N SER A 215 5.04 -17.42 -0.84
CA SER A 215 4.88 -17.05 0.57
C SER A 215 4.67 -18.29 1.44
N PRO A 216 5.21 -18.36 2.66
CA PRO A 216 4.87 -19.45 3.57
C PRO A 216 3.42 -19.36 4.04
N ALA A 217 2.82 -20.50 4.36
CA ALA A 217 1.53 -20.57 5.04
C ALA A 217 1.59 -19.94 6.43
N ALA A 218 0.46 -19.39 6.89
CA ALA A 218 0.36 -18.83 8.23
C ALA A 218 0.67 -19.89 9.29
N LEU A 219 1.44 -19.50 10.30
CA LEU A 219 1.73 -20.30 11.49
C LEU A 219 0.89 -19.77 12.66
N PRO A 220 0.70 -20.56 13.73
CA PRO A 220 0.03 -20.08 14.93
C PRO A 220 0.67 -18.80 15.49
N ASP A 221 -0.14 -17.92 16.07
CA ASP A 221 0.28 -16.58 16.52
C ASP A 221 1.45 -16.57 17.52
N ASN A 222 1.67 -17.67 18.26
CA ASN A 222 2.79 -17.79 19.19
C ASN A 222 4.12 -18.16 18.50
N VAL A 223 4.12 -18.48 17.21
CA VAL A 223 5.30 -18.82 16.41
C VAL A 223 5.60 -17.70 15.43
N SER A 224 6.88 -17.36 15.24
CA SER A 224 7.23 -16.39 14.19
C SER A 224 6.89 -16.95 12.80
N PRO A 225 6.22 -16.18 11.92
CA PRO A 225 5.98 -16.60 10.53
C PRO A 225 7.27 -16.86 9.74
N TYR A 226 8.43 -16.35 10.21
CA TYR A 226 9.72 -16.55 9.56
C TYR A 226 10.44 -17.83 10.01
N SER A 227 9.95 -18.52 11.05
CA SER A 227 10.56 -19.78 11.55
C SER A 227 10.74 -20.83 10.46
N ILE A 228 9.82 -20.87 9.49
CA ILE A 228 9.85 -21.82 8.38
C ILE A 228 11.07 -21.62 7.46
N ILE A 229 11.61 -20.41 7.37
CA ILE A 229 12.79 -20.09 6.56
C ILE A 229 14.01 -20.83 7.10
N TYR A 230 14.14 -20.96 8.43
CA TYR A 230 15.20 -21.72 9.07
C TYR A 230 15.11 -23.20 8.72
N ILE A 231 13.90 -23.78 8.82
CA ILE A 231 13.64 -25.18 8.48
C ILE A 231 14.02 -25.44 7.02
N TRP A 232 13.48 -24.63 6.09
CA TRP A 232 13.75 -24.80 4.68
C TRP A 232 15.21 -24.60 4.30
N ARG A 233 15.89 -23.63 4.93
CA ARG A 233 17.31 -23.38 4.65
C ARG A 233 18.19 -24.51 5.20
N LEU A 234 17.83 -25.07 6.35
CA LEU A 234 18.54 -26.19 6.96
C LEU A 234 18.41 -27.45 6.09
N GLU A 235 17.19 -27.79 5.66
CA GLU A 235 16.95 -28.89 4.72
C GLU A 235 17.74 -28.74 3.43
N GLN A 236 17.76 -27.51 2.88
CA GLN A 236 18.56 -27.19 1.70
C GLN A 236 20.06 -27.43 1.94
N GLU A 237 20.57 -27.01 3.09
CA GLU A 237 21.99 -27.19 3.44
C GLU A 237 22.34 -28.68 3.62
N HIS A 238 21.50 -29.44 4.31
CA HIS A 238 21.68 -30.88 4.51
C HIS A 238 21.64 -31.64 3.18
N TYR A 239 20.70 -31.30 2.29
CA TYR A 239 20.61 -31.89 0.96
C TYR A 239 21.85 -31.59 0.11
N MET A 240 22.35 -30.35 0.16
CA MET A 240 23.57 -29.97 -0.55
C MET A 240 24.79 -30.73 -0.01
N LYS A 241 24.95 -30.79 1.31
CA LYS A 241 26.03 -31.53 2.00
C LYS A 241 26.01 -33.01 1.63
N ALA A 242 24.83 -33.62 1.57
CA ALA A 242 24.69 -35.03 1.16
C ALA A 242 25.18 -35.29 -0.28
N LYS A 243 25.19 -34.26 -1.14
CA LYS A 243 25.57 -34.38 -2.56
C LYS A 243 26.99 -33.97 -2.89
N ASN A 244 27.65 -33.17 -2.05
CA ASN A 244 28.98 -32.61 -2.33
C ASN A 244 30.08 -33.11 -1.37
N GLY A 245 29.80 -34.20 -0.63
CA GLY A 245 30.76 -34.81 0.30
C GLY A 245 30.83 -34.12 1.66
N GLY A 246 29.72 -33.55 2.14
CA GLY A 246 29.59 -32.96 3.48
C GLY A 246 30.03 -31.50 3.59
N LYS A 247 30.38 -30.84 2.47
CA LYS A 247 30.86 -29.46 2.46
C LYS A 247 29.69 -28.48 2.55
N GLY A 248 29.71 -27.63 3.56
CA GLY A 248 28.68 -26.61 3.78
C GLY A 248 28.69 -26.10 5.22
N MET A 249 27.74 -25.24 5.54
CA MET A 249 27.54 -24.68 6.87
C MET A 249 27.14 -25.76 7.89
N THR A 250 27.49 -25.52 9.14
CA THR A 250 26.89 -26.21 10.29
C THR A 250 25.48 -25.69 10.53
N ASP A 251 24.66 -26.44 11.25
CA ASP A 251 23.27 -26.05 11.56
C ASP A 251 23.23 -24.71 12.33
N ALA A 252 24.18 -24.49 13.24
CA ALA A 252 24.36 -23.23 13.93
C ALA A 252 24.76 -22.08 12.98
N ALA A 253 25.66 -22.33 12.02
CA ALA A 253 26.01 -21.34 11.00
C ALA A 253 24.84 -21.04 10.06
N VAL A 254 23.98 -22.03 9.74
CA VAL A 254 22.74 -21.80 9.00
C VAL A 254 21.79 -20.88 9.76
N LYS A 255 21.64 -21.07 11.07
CA LYS A 255 20.84 -20.18 11.93
C LYS A 255 21.33 -18.74 11.83
N LEU A 256 22.62 -18.50 12.08
CA LEU A 256 23.22 -17.16 11.99
C LEU A 256 23.13 -16.58 10.57
N PHE A 257 23.28 -17.42 9.54
CA PHE A 257 23.07 -17.02 8.16
C PHE A 257 21.65 -16.51 7.94
N VAL A 258 20.62 -17.27 8.34
CA VAL A 258 19.21 -16.87 8.15
C VAL A 258 18.86 -15.64 8.99
N ASP A 259 19.38 -15.54 10.22
CA ASP A 259 19.18 -14.37 11.11
C ASP A 259 19.50 -13.06 10.39
N ARG A 260 20.59 -13.02 9.61
CA ARG A 260 20.98 -11.85 8.81
C ARG A 260 19.96 -11.45 7.76
N TYR A 261 19.09 -12.35 7.29
CA TYR A 261 18.06 -12.05 6.27
C TYR A 261 16.71 -11.65 6.86
N ILE A 262 16.42 -12.05 8.12
CA ILE A 262 15.11 -11.75 8.75
C ILE A 262 14.75 -10.27 8.75
N PRO A 263 15.67 -9.32 9.06
CA PRO A 263 15.34 -7.90 8.97
C PRO A 263 14.82 -7.50 7.59
N GLY A 264 15.37 -8.08 6.51
CA GLY A 264 14.91 -7.78 5.16
C GLY A 264 13.43 -8.15 4.96
N TYR A 265 13.02 -9.32 5.46
CA TYR A 265 11.63 -9.76 5.37
C TYR A 265 10.67 -8.93 6.25
N VAL A 266 11.11 -8.55 7.46
CA VAL A 266 10.28 -7.78 8.40
C VAL A 266 10.09 -6.34 7.94
N PHE A 267 11.17 -5.67 7.55
CA PHE A 267 11.14 -4.24 7.24
C PHE A 267 10.66 -3.97 5.80
N PHE A 268 11.02 -4.81 4.84
CA PHE A 268 10.85 -4.47 3.41
C PHE A 268 9.97 -5.47 2.63
N GLY A 269 9.62 -6.61 3.23
CA GLY A 269 8.91 -7.71 2.56
C GLY A 269 7.53 -7.34 2.01
N ASN A 270 6.81 -6.46 2.71
CA ASN A 270 5.48 -5.99 2.27
C ASN A 270 5.54 -5.21 0.95
N GLY A 271 6.70 -4.64 0.60
CA GLY A 271 6.91 -3.89 -0.63
C GLY A 271 6.58 -4.67 -1.90
N VAL A 272 6.69 -6.01 -1.86
CA VAL A 272 6.33 -6.88 -2.99
C VAL A 272 4.87 -6.70 -3.41
N THR A 273 3.99 -6.41 -2.44
CA THR A 273 2.55 -6.16 -2.68
C THR A 273 2.16 -4.70 -2.57
N GLU A 274 2.80 -3.94 -1.67
CA GLU A 274 2.38 -2.59 -1.29
C GLU A 274 3.17 -1.48 -2.03
N GLY A 275 4.38 -1.76 -2.51
CA GLY A 275 5.26 -0.76 -3.10
C GLY A 275 5.87 0.20 -2.07
N TYR A 276 6.15 1.44 -2.51
CA TYR A 276 6.73 2.50 -1.67
C TYR A 276 5.66 3.46 -1.14
N GLY A 277 5.53 3.55 0.18
CA GLY A 277 4.64 4.51 0.87
C GLY A 277 5.29 5.81 1.33
N GLY A 278 6.60 6.03 1.11
CA GLY A 278 7.33 7.21 1.59
C GLY A 278 7.36 8.40 0.61
N ALA A 279 7.98 9.51 1.03
CA ALA A 279 8.18 10.69 0.19
C ALA A 279 9.25 10.44 -0.91
N ASN A 280 9.02 10.99 -2.10
CA ASN A 280 9.85 10.98 -3.32
C ASN A 280 11.14 10.14 -3.28
N ILE A 281 11.15 8.99 -3.97
CA ILE A 281 12.41 8.31 -4.30
C ILE A 281 13.09 9.10 -5.43
N LEU A 282 14.33 9.54 -5.19
CA LEU A 282 15.21 9.98 -6.27
C LEU A 282 15.75 8.75 -6.99
N LEU A 283 15.14 8.39 -8.12
CA LEU A 283 15.66 7.31 -8.96
C LEU A 283 16.85 7.82 -9.79
N PRO A 284 18.04 7.20 -9.71
CA PRO A 284 19.16 7.55 -10.58
C PRO A 284 18.81 7.26 -12.05
N SER A 285 19.15 8.17 -12.96
CA SER A 285 19.07 7.93 -14.41
C SER A 285 20.23 7.04 -14.89
N PRO A 286 20.01 6.02 -15.75
CA PRO A 286 21.05 5.14 -16.26
C PRO A 286 22.11 5.82 -17.15
N ARG A 287 21.84 7.03 -17.66
CA ARG A 287 22.64 7.62 -18.74
C ARG A 287 23.93 8.34 -18.32
N SER A 288 24.24 8.48 -17.03
CA SER A 288 25.36 9.35 -16.64
C SER A 288 26.08 9.00 -15.34
N VAL A 289 26.10 7.74 -14.89
CA VAL A 289 26.98 7.35 -13.77
C VAL A 289 28.41 7.14 -14.28
N GLY A 290 29.15 8.25 -14.37
CA GLY A 290 30.61 8.24 -14.33
C GLY A 290 31.10 7.81 -12.94
N VAL A 291 32.36 7.39 -12.87
CA VAL A 291 33.03 6.79 -11.71
C VAL A 291 33.09 7.72 -10.48
N ASP A 292 32.77 9.01 -10.64
CA ASP A 292 32.85 10.01 -9.58
C ASP A 292 31.51 10.73 -9.38
N GLY A 293 30.78 10.37 -8.32
CA GLY A 293 29.94 11.27 -7.52
C GLY A 293 28.84 12.11 -8.19
N VAL A 294 27.59 11.73 -7.90
CA VAL A 294 26.36 12.55 -7.80
C VAL A 294 25.99 13.44 -9.01
N ASP A 295 24.91 13.07 -9.73
CA ASP A 295 24.33 13.89 -10.81
C ASP A 295 22.82 14.17 -10.64
N LYS A 296 22.40 15.33 -11.16
CA LYS A 296 21.26 16.20 -10.79
C LYS A 296 19.96 16.00 -11.56
N ASN A 297 19.79 14.89 -12.28
CA ASN A 297 18.56 14.60 -13.01
C ASN A 297 17.72 13.56 -12.26
N THR A 298 16.94 14.06 -11.32
CA THR A 298 16.08 13.29 -10.42
C THR A 298 14.67 13.21 -10.97
N VAL A 299 14.16 11.99 -11.14
CA VAL A 299 12.73 11.76 -11.38
C VAL A 299 12.05 11.72 -10.02
N THR A 300 11.20 12.71 -9.73
CA THR A 300 10.33 12.69 -8.55
C THR A 300 9.14 11.77 -8.81
N ALA A 301 9.05 10.65 -8.11
CA ALA A 301 7.85 9.82 -8.07
C ALA A 301 7.25 9.86 -6.66
N ALA A 302 6.10 10.53 -6.53
CA ALA A 302 5.21 10.30 -5.40
C ALA A 302 4.73 8.84 -5.46
N GLN A 303 4.70 8.14 -4.31
CA GLN A 303 4.19 6.76 -4.14
C GLN A 303 4.44 5.82 -5.34
N CYS A 304 5.54 5.07 -5.31
CA CYS A 304 5.83 4.11 -6.38
C CYS A 304 5.10 2.78 -6.11
N GLU A 305 3.88 2.64 -6.65
CA GLU A 305 3.21 1.34 -6.66
C GLU A 305 4.00 0.34 -7.53
N PRO A 306 4.00 -0.96 -7.17
CA PRO A 306 4.68 -1.95 -7.99
C PRO A 306 4.01 -2.05 -9.37
N ARG A 307 4.80 -2.02 -10.45
CA ARG A 307 4.25 -2.05 -11.83
C ARG A 307 3.48 -3.34 -12.17
N TRP A 308 3.67 -4.38 -11.37
CA TRP A 308 2.95 -5.65 -11.44
C TRP A 308 1.67 -5.66 -10.59
N ARG A 309 1.23 -4.54 -10.02
CA ARG A 309 -0.05 -4.47 -9.30
C ARG A 309 -1.20 -4.92 -10.22
N GLY A 310 -2.02 -5.85 -9.75
CA GLY A 310 -3.07 -6.50 -10.55
C GLY A 310 -2.57 -7.53 -11.57
N ARG A 311 -1.26 -7.76 -11.66
CA ARG A 311 -0.58 -8.78 -12.49
C ARG A 311 0.34 -9.66 -11.64
N GLY A 312 -0.03 -9.84 -10.37
CA GLY A 312 0.69 -10.69 -9.43
C GLY A 312 0.06 -12.08 -9.29
N LEU A 313 0.87 -13.05 -8.90
CA LEU A 313 0.42 -14.37 -8.45
C LEU A 313 1.12 -14.71 -7.14
N ARG A 314 0.36 -14.95 -6.07
CA ARG A 314 0.87 -15.45 -4.79
C ARG A 314 0.53 -16.93 -4.66
N LEU A 315 1.56 -17.74 -4.43
CA LEU A 315 1.45 -19.15 -4.09
C LEU A 315 1.87 -19.34 -2.64
N VAL A 316 0.93 -19.78 -1.81
CA VAL A 316 1.16 -20.07 -0.39
C VAL A 316 1.66 -21.50 -0.25
N LEU A 317 2.79 -21.67 0.44
CA LEU A 317 3.51 -22.93 0.58
C LEU A 317 3.41 -23.48 2.00
N ASP A 318 3.05 -24.75 2.14
CA ASP A 318 3.20 -25.47 3.42
C ASP A 318 4.67 -25.81 3.71
N ALA A 319 4.95 -26.41 4.87
CA ALA A 319 6.31 -26.74 5.27
C ALA A 319 7.02 -27.71 4.30
N GLN A 320 6.27 -28.52 3.53
CA GLN A 320 6.80 -29.43 2.53
C GLN A 320 6.92 -28.77 1.14
N ARG A 321 6.67 -27.46 1.04
CA ARG A 321 6.70 -26.64 -0.18
C ARG A 321 5.59 -27.01 -1.17
N ASN A 322 4.50 -27.63 -0.71
CA ASN A 322 3.31 -27.81 -1.53
C ASN A 322 2.50 -26.52 -1.56
N VAL A 323 1.87 -26.25 -2.70
CA VAL A 323 0.94 -25.12 -2.83
C VAL A 323 -0.36 -25.48 -2.12
N VAL A 324 -0.68 -24.74 -1.06
CA VAL A 324 -1.91 -24.90 -0.27
C VAL A 324 -2.96 -23.84 -0.56
N GLU A 325 -2.53 -22.66 -1.01
CA GLU A 325 -3.41 -21.58 -1.44
C GLU A 325 -2.79 -20.86 -2.63
N GLU A 326 -3.66 -20.38 -3.52
CA GLU A 326 -3.32 -19.55 -4.66
C GLU A 326 -4.20 -18.31 -4.64
N SER A 327 -3.57 -17.14 -4.73
CA SER A 327 -4.28 -15.89 -4.94
C SER A 327 -3.60 -15.09 -6.03
N GLU A 328 -4.36 -14.61 -7.00
CA GLU A 328 -3.93 -13.49 -7.82
C GLU A 328 -4.36 -12.25 -7.05
N PRO A 329 -3.42 -11.43 -6.54
CA PRO A 329 -3.78 -10.16 -5.91
C PRO A 329 -4.51 -9.33 -6.97
N ARG A 330 -5.85 -9.39 -6.94
CA ARG A 330 -6.70 -8.55 -7.78
C ARG A 330 -6.43 -7.10 -7.39
N LEU A 331 -6.92 -6.14 -8.19
CA LEU A 331 -7.07 -4.76 -7.73
C LEU A 331 -7.97 -4.76 -6.47
N SER A 332 -7.36 -4.99 -5.32
CA SER A 332 -7.96 -5.02 -4.01
C SER A 332 -7.20 -4.03 -3.14
N VAL A 333 -7.93 -3.02 -2.71
CA VAL A 333 -7.53 -2.08 -1.66
C VAL A 333 -7.55 -2.86 -0.33
N ALA A 334 -6.44 -3.53 0.02
CA ALA A 334 -6.25 -4.10 1.36
C ALA A 334 -6.39 -2.96 2.38
N LEU A 335 -7.18 -2.95 3.46
CA LEU A 335 -7.81 -3.95 4.34
C LEU A 335 -6.76 -4.71 5.13
N VAL A 336 -6.13 -3.98 6.05
CA VAL A 336 -5.53 -4.58 7.24
C VAL A 336 -6.66 -4.75 8.26
N ILE A 337 -7.13 -5.99 8.42
CA ILE A 337 -7.77 -6.46 9.66
C ILE A 337 -6.89 -7.62 10.12
N GLY A 338 -6.27 -7.48 11.29
CA GLY A 338 -5.62 -8.58 12.00
C GLY A 338 -6.59 -9.22 12.99
N TYR A 339 -6.54 -10.53 13.13
CA TYR A 339 -7.07 -11.37 14.21
C TYR A 339 -6.32 -12.73 14.10
N SER A 340 -5.95 -13.48 15.16
CA SER A 340 -6.68 -13.73 16.42
C SER A 340 -5.94 -14.60 17.46
N GLY A 341 -6.13 -14.28 18.76
CA GLY A 341 -6.52 -15.24 19.82
C GLY A 341 -5.59 -15.28 21.06
N ASN A 342 -6.04 -15.28 22.33
CA ASN A 342 -7.36 -15.54 22.90
C ASN A 342 -7.50 -15.01 24.36
N SER A 343 -8.75 -14.67 24.72
CA SER A 343 -9.39 -14.66 26.06
C SER A 343 -8.81 -13.83 27.22
N ILE A 344 -9.25 -12.57 27.35
CA ILE A 344 -9.87 -12.02 28.59
C ILE A 344 -10.96 -11.04 28.12
N GLU A 345 -12.18 -11.18 28.63
CA GLU A 345 -13.28 -10.24 28.42
C GLU A 345 -12.85 -8.79 28.75
N ARG A 346 -12.70 -7.95 27.72
CA ARG A 346 -12.74 -6.50 27.84
C ARG A 346 -13.51 -5.95 26.65
N PHE A 347 -14.54 -5.17 26.96
CA PHE A 347 -15.34 -4.43 25.99
C PHE A 347 -14.43 -3.65 25.03
N GLU A 348 -14.44 -3.99 23.74
CA GLU A 348 -13.79 -3.19 22.70
C GLU A 348 -14.62 -1.94 22.38
N PRO A 349 -13.99 -0.80 22.02
CA PRO A 349 -14.70 0.41 21.63
C PRO A 349 -15.34 0.22 20.24
N HIS A 350 -16.66 -0.02 20.26
CA HIS A 350 -17.67 0.20 19.22
C HIS A 350 -17.18 0.23 17.75
N GLU A 351 -17.37 -0.88 17.02
CA GLU A 351 -17.44 -0.86 15.55
C GLU A 351 -18.47 0.19 15.09
N MET A 352 -18.03 1.20 14.35
CA MET A 352 -18.83 2.39 13.99
C MET A 352 -19.77 2.18 12.78
N SER A 353 -20.02 0.94 12.36
CA SER A 353 -20.92 0.56 11.25
C SER A 353 -21.57 -0.78 11.54
N ALA A 354 -22.89 -0.87 11.37
CA ALA A 354 -23.66 -2.11 11.56
C ALA A 354 -23.27 -3.26 10.60
N TYR A 355 -22.48 -2.96 9.56
CA TYR A 355 -22.05 -3.93 8.53
C TYR A 355 -20.53 -4.08 8.44
N GLY A 356 -19.78 -3.59 9.43
CA GLY A 356 -18.33 -3.48 9.35
C GLY A 356 -17.88 -2.43 8.32
N ALA A 357 -16.60 -2.46 7.94
CA ALA A 357 -16.01 -1.51 7.00
C ALA A 357 -16.53 -1.74 5.56
N ILE A 358 -17.48 -0.91 5.11
CA ILE A 358 -18.00 -0.95 3.74
C ILE A 358 -17.04 -0.19 2.82
N LYS A 359 -16.19 -0.95 2.11
CA LYS A 359 -15.21 -0.36 1.18
C LYS A 359 -15.78 -0.09 -0.19
N ARG A 360 -15.41 1.06 -0.74
CA ARG A 360 -15.64 1.42 -2.13
C ARG A 360 -14.34 1.27 -2.95
N VAL A 361 -14.48 0.98 -4.23
CA VAL A 361 -13.38 1.10 -5.21
C VAL A 361 -12.98 2.58 -5.31
N ASN A 362 -11.69 2.88 -5.23
CA ASN A 362 -11.15 4.25 -5.29
C ASN A 362 -11.82 5.05 -6.42
N SER A 363 -12.48 6.15 -6.04
CA SER A 363 -12.96 7.14 -6.99
C SER A 363 -11.77 8.00 -7.42
N MET A 364 -11.76 8.47 -8.68
CA MET A 364 -10.79 9.50 -9.06
C MET A 364 -11.06 10.75 -8.20
N ILE A 365 -9.99 11.38 -7.69
CA ILE A 365 -10.10 12.66 -6.99
C ILE A 365 -10.86 13.63 -7.91
N LEU A 366 -11.93 14.23 -7.36
CA LEU A 366 -12.83 15.06 -8.14
C LEU A 366 -12.30 16.49 -8.14
N PRO A 367 -12.50 17.26 -9.23
CA PRO A 367 -12.02 18.63 -9.33
C PRO A 367 -12.52 19.49 -8.16
N CYS A 368 -11.66 20.39 -7.68
CA CYS A 368 -12.05 21.39 -6.69
C CYS A 368 -13.13 22.32 -7.27
N THR A 369 -14.10 22.71 -6.44
CA THR A 369 -15.17 23.64 -6.83
C THR A 369 -15.23 24.87 -5.93
N ALA A 370 -15.61 26.00 -6.52
CA ALA A 370 -15.84 27.26 -5.84
C ALA A 370 -17.32 27.45 -5.49
N TRP A 371 -17.57 27.99 -4.30
CA TRP A 371 -18.90 28.21 -3.74
C TRP A 371 -18.95 29.54 -3.02
N ARG A 372 -20.09 30.20 -3.09
CA ARG A 372 -20.30 31.46 -2.39
C ARG A 372 -20.98 31.22 -1.04
N SER A 373 -20.34 31.68 0.04
CA SER A 373 -20.96 31.66 1.37
C SER A 373 -22.09 32.71 1.46
N LYS A 374 -22.94 32.60 2.50
CA LYS A 374 -24.00 33.59 2.77
C LYS A 374 -23.43 35.01 2.93
N ASN A 375 -22.20 35.13 3.43
CA ASN A 375 -21.51 36.41 3.66
C ASN A 375 -20.63 36.82 2.47
N ARG A 376 -20.84 36.24 1.28
CA ARG A 376 -20.08 36.49 0.03
C ARG A 376 -18.59 36.13 0.07
N THR A 377 -18.15 35.39 1.09
CA THR A 377 -16.79 34.82 1.13
C THR A 377 -16.68 33.63 0.18
N LEU A 378 -15.53 33.50 -0.50
CA LEU A 378 -15.22 32.31 -1.29
C LEU A 378 -15.05 31.10 -0.39
N VAL A 379 -15.62 29.97 -0.78
CA VAL A 379 -15.37 28.66 -0.18
C VAL A 379 -14.97 27.70 -1.30
N THR A 380 -13.86 27.02 -1.13
CA THR A 380 -13.41 25.96 -2.05
C THR A 380 -13.64 24.60 -1.42
N ILE A 381 -14.21 23.65 -2.17
CA ILE A 381 -14.45 22.28 -1.70
C ILE A 381 -13.46 21.34 -2.36
N HIS A 382 -12.64 20.69 -1.54
CA HIS A 382 -11.56 19.79 -1.96
C HIS A 382 -11.95 18.35 -1.67
N HIS A 383 -11.90 17.47 -2.67
CA HIS A 383 -12.03 16.04 -2.47
C HIS A 383 -10.67 15.46 -2.07
N LEU A 384 -10.60 14.84 -0.90
CA LEU A 384 -9.40 14.22 -0.34
C LEU A 384 -9.69 12.74 -0.03
N ASP A 385 -8.73 11.88 -0.37
CA ASP A 385 -8.59 10.58 0.27
C ASP A 385 -7.69 10.70 1.51
N LEU A 386 -7.55 9.60 2.27
CA LEU A 386 -6.73 9.59 3.47
C LEU A 386 -5.27 9.95 3.19
N SER A 387 -4.72 9.49 2.07
CA SER A 387 -3.33 9.74 1.69
C SER A 387 -3.09 11.22 1.43
N ALA A 388 -3.97 11.87 0.65
CA ALA A 388 -3.93 13.30 0.37
C ALA A 388 -4.09 14.13 1.65
N ALA A 389 -4.95 13.72 2.57
CA ALA A 389 -5.13 14.40 3.86
C ALA A 389 -3.90 14.24 4.79
N GLN A 390 -3.22 13.09 4.77
CA GLN A 390 -2.00 12.84 5.56
C GLN A 390 -0.80 13.67 5.07
N LEU A 391 -0.77 14.04 3.79
CA LEU A 391 0.25 14.94 3.23
C LEU A 391 0.07 16.40 3.65
N LEU A 392 -1.05 16.78 4.29
CA LEU A 392 -1.36 18.14 4.73
C LEU A 392 -1.08 18.27 6.23
N PRO A 393 0.04 18.90 6.64
CA PRO A 393 0.48 18.90 8.03
C PRO A 393 -0.59 19.44 8.98
N GLY A 394 -0.94 18.65 10.00
CA GLY A 394 -1.89 19.04 11.03
C GLY A 394 -3.37 18.99 10.64
N LEU A 395 -3.73 18.72 9.38
CA LEU A 395 -5.12 18.68 8.95
C LEU A 395 -5.90 17.58 9.66
N ILE A 396 -5.40 16.34 9.63
CA ILE A 396 -6.06 15.19 10.27
C ILE A 396 -6.21 15.40 11.78
N GLY A 397 -5.17 15.92 12.44
CA GLY A 397 -5.22 16.25 13.85
C GLY A 397 -6.33 17.26 14.17
N TYR A 398 -6.46 18.30 13.35
CA TYR A 398 -7.52 19.30 13.51
C TYR A 398 -8.92 18.72 13.26
N LEU A 399 -9.15 18.05 12.12
CA LEU A 399 -10.45 17.47 11.79
C LEU A 399 -10.88 16.40 12.81
N GLY A 400 -9.93 15.56 13.24
CA GLY A 400 -10.17 14.54 14.26
C GLY A 400 -10.52 15.15 15.61
N GLY A 401 -9.79 16.19 16.02
CA GLY A 401 -10.07 16.92 17.27
C GLY A 401 -11.44 17.61 17.27
N VAL A 402 -11.87 18.19 16.13
CA VAL A 402 -13.21 18.77 15.99
C VAL A 402 -14.29 17.68 16.05
N PHE A 403 -14.08 16.55 15.37
CA PHE A 403 -15.03 15.44 15.37
C PHE A 403 -15.15 14.77 16.75
N ALA A 404 -14.04 14.57 17.46
CA ALA A 404 -14.05 14.00 18.81
C ALA A 404 -14.88 14.85 19.77
N LYS A 405 -14.80 16.19 19.68
CA LYS A 405 -15.65 17.10 20.46
C LYS A 405 -17.13 16.99 20.10
N GLU A 406 -17.46 16.76 18.82
CA GLU A 406 -18.84 16.57 18.37
C GLU A 406 -19.46 15.27 18.93
N VAL A 407 -18.65 14.21 19.03
CA VAL A 407 -19.03 12.95 19.67
C VAL A 407 -19.15 13.12 21.18
N GLU A 408 -18.21 13.82 21.82
CA GLU A 408 -18.26 14.14 23.24
C GLU A 408 -19.49 14.97 23.62
N ASP A 409 -19.89 15.93 22.76
CA ASP A 409 -21.11 16.71 22.89
C ASP A 409 -22.36 15.82 22.92
N GLY A 410 -22.34 14.65 22.28
CA GLY A 410 -23.33 13.57 22.44
C GLY A 410 -24.75 13.91 21.96
N ARG A 411 -24.90 14.87 21.03
CA ARG A 411 -26.22 15.39 20.60
C ARG A 411 -26.57 15.12 19.13
N THR A 412 -25.60 14.72 18.33
CA THR A 412 -25.74 14.68 16.86
C THR A 412 -25.29 13.36 16.25
N TYR A 413 -24.23 12.75 16.77
CA TYR A 413 -23.69 11.46 16.35
C TYR A 413 -24.05 10.35 17.36
N PRO A 414 -24.32 9.12 16.91
CA PRO A 414 -24.66 7.99 17.79
C PRO A 414 -23.45 7.41 18.56
N GLN A 415 -22.22 7.73 18.15
CA GLN A 415 -21.01 7.22 18.78
C GLN A 415 -20.90 7.68 20.24
N GLU A 416 -20.31 6.84 21.07
CA GLU A 416 -20.00 7.12 22.47
C GLU A 416 -18.55 6.70 22.75
N GLY A 417 -17.90 7.40 23.67
CA GLY A 417 -16.52 7.14 24.07
C GLY A 417 -15.47 8.00 23.35
N PRO A 418 -14.20 7.86 23.75
CA PRO A 418 -13.11 8.64 23.17
C PRO A 418 -12.88 8.24 21.71
N ILE A 419 -12.84 9.24 20.82
CA ILE A 419 -12.43 9.06 19.44
C ILE A 419 -10.99 9.51 19.30
N ASP A 420 -10.07 8.57 19.16
CA ASP A 420 -8.69 8.87 18.82
C ASP A 420 -8.51 9.12 17.31
N ILE A 421 -7.31 9.56 16.94
CA ILE A 421 -6.99 9.92 15.55
C ILE A 421 -7.04 8.71 14.61
N ASP A 422 -6.72 7.51 15.09
CA ASP A 422 -6.79 6.29 14.29
C ASP A 422 -8.26 5.91 13.99
N SER A 423 -9.11 5.91 15.02
CA SER A 423 -10.55 5.66 14.92
C SER A 423 -11.22 6.69 14.01
N PHE A 424 -10.86 7.98 14.15
CA PHE A 424 -11.33 9.03 13.27
C PHE A 424 -10.95 8.77 11.81
N GLN A 425 -9.69 8.44 11.51
CA GLN A 425 -9.25 8.13 10.14
C GLN A 425 -10.01 6.93 9.58
N LYS A 426 -10.12 5.83 10.34
CA LYS A 426 -10.84 4.62 9.93
C LYS A 426 -12.32 4.87 9.64
N TYR A 427 -12.97 5.76 10.40
CA TYR A 427 -14.39 6.04 10.24
C TYR A 427 -14.69 7.11 9.19
N PHE A 428 -14.02 8.25 9.29
CA PHE A 428 -14.33 9.44 8.50
C PHE A 428 -13.71 9.33 7.11
N PHE A 429 -12.52 8.75 6.97
CA PHE A 429 -11.85 8.49 5.70
C PHE A 429 -12.04 7.05 5.18
N ALA A 430 -13.14 6.39 5.57
CA ALA A 430 -13.50 5.06 5.07
C ALA A 430 -13.77 5.03 3.55
N ALA A 431 -14.10 6.19 2.97
CA ALA A 431 -14.33 6.41 1.54
C ALA A 431 -13.95 7.86 1.17
N ASP A 432 -14.85 8.62 0.57
CA ASP A 432 -14.57 9.95 0.01
C ASP A 432 -14.75 11.05 1.09
N VAL A 433 -13.79 11.95 1.29
CA VAL A 433 -13.90 13.07 2.25
C VAL A 433 -13.75 14.41 1.55
N LEU A 434 -14.72 15.29 1.78
CA LEU A 434 -14.78 16.60 1.13
C LEU A 434 -14.60 17.68 2.20
N VAL A 435 -13.57 18.51 2.02
CA VAL A 435 -13.16 19.54 2.98
C VAL A 435 -13.37 20.93 2.38
N ALA A 436 -14.10 21.77 3.10
CA ALA A 436 -14.38 23.14 2.71
C ALA A 436 -13.36 24.11 3.31
N ILE A 437 -12.62 24.81 2.45
CA ILE A 437 -11.68 25.86 2.85
C ILE A 437 -12.27 27.23 2.50
N LYS A 438 -12.51 28.03 3.55
CA LYS A 438 -12.88 29.44 3.46
C LYS A 438 -11.69 30.23 2.94
N GLY A 439 -11.86 30.90 1.81
CA GLY A 439 -10.93 31.85 1.20
C GLY A 439 -11.14 33.28 1.70
N ASP A 440 -10.65 34.24 0.92
CA ASP A 440 -10.93 35.67 1.08
C ASP A 440 -12.11 36.11 0.19
N ASP A 441 -12.41 37.41 0.14
CA ASP A 441 -13.51 37.93 -0.67
C ASP A 441 -13.22 37.73 -2.17
N PHE A 442 -14.13 37.04 -2.85
CA PHE A 442 -14.06 36.83 -4.30
C PHE A 442 -15.43 37.10 -4.92
N ASP A 443 -15.44 37.95 -5.94
CA ASP A 443 -16.64 38.31 -6.72
C ASP A 443 -16.54 37.66 -8.11
N GLY A 444 -17.52 36.83 -8.50
CA GLY A 444 -17.70 36.41 -9.90
C GLY A 444 -17.91 34.92 -10.21
N TYR A 445 -17.59 33.98 -9.31
CA TYR A 445 -17.84 32.55 -9.58
C TYR A 445 -19.32 32.17 -9.43
N GLN A 446 -19.80 31.29 -10.31
CA GLN A 446 -21.04 30.55 -10.10
C GLN A 446 -20.81 29.44 -9.07
N ASP A 447 -21.83 29.13 -8.27
CA ASP A 447 -21.75 28.00 -7.32
C ASP A 447 -21.45 26.70 -8.08
N ALA A 448 -20.56 25.89 -7.51
CA ALA A 448 -20.06 24.65 -8.08
C ALA A 448 -19.19 24.79 -9.34
N ALA A 449 -18.68 26.00 -9.64
CA ALA A 449 -17.71 26.19 -10.70
C ALA A 449 -16.41 25.43 -10.38
N GLU A 450 -15.93 24.61 -11.31
CA GLU A 450 -14.63 23.92 -11.17
C GLU A 450 -13.49 24.92 -11.26
N VAL A 451 -12.57 24.86 -10.28
CA VAL A 451 -11.44 25.79 -10.16
C VAL A 451 -10.15 25.02 -9.91
N GLN A 452 -9.05 25.51 -10.47
CA GLN A 452 -7.71 24.94 -10.26
C GLN A 452 -7.03 25.63 -9.07
N ILE A 453 -7.64 25.53 -7.89
CA ILE A 453 -7.12 26.06 -6.64
C ILE A 453 -6.78 24.88 -5.74
N GLY A 454 -5.50 24.73 -5.37
CA GLY A 454 -5.09 23.69 -4.42
C GLY A 454 -5.48 24.02 -2.98
N ILE A 455 -5.60 23.02 -2.12
CA ILE A 455 -6.03 23.21 -0.72
C ILE A 455 -5.07 24.10 0.09
N GLU A 456 -3.75 23.96 -0.11
CA GLU A 456 -2.75 24.83 0.52
C GLU A 456 -2.82 26.27 -0.03
N GLN A 457 -3.12 26.44 -1.31
CA GLN A 457 -3.33 27.75 -1.92
C GLN A 457 -4.59 28.42 -1.35
N ALA A 458 -5.68 27.66 -1.17
CA ALA A 458 -6.90 28.14 -0.53
C ALA A 458 -6.69 28.47 0.96
N ARG A 459 -5.89 27.66 1.65
CA ARG A 459 -5.49 27.90 3.05
C ARG A 459 -4.68 29.19 3.18
N ASN A 460 -3.80 29.45 2.22
CA ASN A 460 -2.97 30.65 2.17
C ASN A 460 -2.18 30.87 3.47
N GLY A 461 -1.59 29.78 4.00
CA GLY A 461 -0.80 29.79 5.24
C GLY A 461 -1.59 29.91 6.55
N ARG A 462 -2.91 30.17 6.51
CA ARG A 462 -3.76 30.29 7.71
C ARG A 462 -3.86 28.97 8.48
N PRO A 463 -4.02 29.00 9.82
CA PRO A 463 -4.30 27.81 10.61
C PRO A 463 -5.57 27.09 10.12
N TRP A 464 -5.62 25.76 10.24
CA TRP A 464 -6.81 24.97 9.89
C TRP A 464 -8.06 25.44 10.63
N GLU A 465 -7.89 25.88 11.89
CA GLU A 465 -8.97 26.45 12.70
C GLU A 465 -9.65 27.64 12.02
N GLU A 466 -8.89 28.55 11.41
CA GLU A 466 -9.44 29.76 10.81
C GLU A 466 -10.09 29.51 9.44
N CYS A 467 -9.63 28.51 8.70
CA CYS A 467 -9.96 28.35 7.29
C CYS A 467 -10.83 27.12 6.97
N VAL A 468 -10.88 26.08 7.81
CA VAL A 468 -11.78 24.94 7.58
C VAL A 468 -13.22 25.35 7.91
N ALA A 469 -14.03 25.62 6.89
CA ALA A 469 -15.44 25.97 7.05
C ALA A 469 -16.31 24.77 7.47
N GLY A 470 -15.86 23.56 7.15
CA GLY A 470 -16.50 22.30 7.50
C GLY A 470 -16.12 21.18 6.54
N TYR A 471 -16.58 19.98 6.82
CA TYR A 471 -16.19 18.79 6.08
C TYR A 471 -17.26 17.71 6.21
N TYR A 472 -17.28 16.79 5.25
CA TYR A 472 -18.18 15.65 5.27
C TYR A 472 -17.58 14.46 4.55
N TYR A 473 -18.01 13.27 4.94
CA TYR A 473 -17.71 12.06 4.19
C TYR A 473 -18.86 11.69 3.26
N VAL A 474 -18.55 10.95 2.19
CA VAL A 474 -19.51 10.24 1.34
C VAL A 474 -19.03 8.80 1.25
N LYS A 475 -19.84 7.86 1.74
CA LYS A 475 -19.49 6.43 1.76
C LYS A 475 -20.68 5.56 1.40
N PRO A 476 -20.51 4.31 0.95
CA PRO A 476 -21.65 3.43 0.72
C PRO A 476 -22.39 3.18 2.03
N ASN A 477 -23.72 3.29 2.02
CA ASN A 477 -24.53 3.05 3.22
C ASN A 477 -24.70 1.54 3.50
N TYR A 478 -24.60 0.73 2.45
CA TYR A 478 -24.82 -0.71 2.48
C TYR A 478 -23.74 -1.44 1.65
N PRO A 479 -23.43 -2.71 1.96
CA PRO A 479 -22.45 -3.48 1.20
C PRO A 479 -22.98 -3.94 -0.17
N GLY A 480 -22.03 -4.28 -1.07
CA GLY A 480 -22.29 -5.07 -2.28
C GLY A 480 -23.40 -4.50 -3.19
N ARG A 481 -24.49 -5.25 -3.34
CA ARG A 481 -25.59 -4.95 -4.28
C ARG A 481 -26.29 -3.61 -4.01
N SER A 482 -26.20 -3.10 -2.79
CA SER A 482 -26.82 -1.84 -2.37
C SER A 482 -25.81 -0.70 -2.19
N SER A 483 -24.55 -0.91 -2.60
CA SER A 483 -23.46 0.09 -2.47
C SER A 483 -23.63 1.35 -3.33
N HIS A 484 -24.57 1.34 -4.28
CA HIS A 484 -24.94 2.52 -5.08
C HIS A 484 -25.75 3.56 -4.28
N ILE A 485 -26.17 3.23 -3.06
CA ILE A 485 -26.81 4.14 -2.11
C ILE A 485 -25.75 4.62 -1.11
N CYS A 486 -25.46 5.92 -1.09
CA CYS A 486 -24.49 6.49 -0.15
C CYS A 486 -25.12 6.95 1.16
N ASN A 487 -24.25 7.17 2.12
CA ASN A 487 -24.47 7.89 3.35
C ASN A 487 -23.47 9.04 3.44
N GLY A 488 -23.79 10.06 4.23
CA GLY A 488 -22.90 11.16 4.53
C GLY A 488 -23.09 11.66 5.95
N GLY A 489 -21.99 12.10 6.56
CA GLY A 489 -21.95 12.75 7.86
C GLY A 489 -21.23 14.08 7.75
N PHE A 490 -21.81 15.13 8.32
CA PHE A 490 -21.37 16.51 8.15
C PHE A 490 -20.86 17.06 9.47
N VAL A 491 -19.81 17.87 9.42
CA VAL A 491 -19.25 18.56 10.58
C VAL A 491 -18.95 20.01 10.20
N VAL A 492 -19.43 20.94 11.03
CA VAL A 492 -19.09 22.37 10.96
C VAL A 492 -18.40 22.74 12.27
N PRO A 493 -17.12 23.17 12.24
CA PRO A 493 -16.40 23.56 13.44
C PRO A 493 -17.17 24.60 14.25
N PRO A 494 -17.16 24.53 15.59
CA PRO A 494 -17.95 25.42 16.45
C PRO A 494 -17.81 26.91 16.14
N ILE A 495 -16.59 27.37 15.87
CA ILE A 495 -16.27 28.78 15.59
C ILE A 495 -16.86 29.29 14.26
N HIS A 496 -17.26 28.39 13.35
CA HIS A 496 -17.82 28.70 12.03
C HIS A 496 -19.34 28.45 11.97
N ARG A 497 -19.97 28.04 13.08
CA ARG A 497 -21.43 27.83 13.14
C ARG A 497 -22.19 29.13 12.97
N GLY A 498 -23.42 29.05 12.46
CA GLY A 498 -24.27 30.22 12.21
C GLY A 498 -23.92 31.00 10.93
N ALA A 499 -22.77 30.76 10.29
CA ALA A 499 -22.36 31.41 9.05
C ALA A 499 -22.94 30.79 7.75
N GLY A 500 -23.81 29.78 7.87
CA GLY A 500 -24.48 29.15 6.73
C GLY A 500 -23.71 28.02 6.04
N TYR A 501 -22.51 27.65 6.51
CA TYR A 501 -21.69 26.60 5.89
C TYR A 501 -22.37 25.24 5.84
N GLY A 502 -23.21 24.87 6.81
CA GLY A 502 -23.96 23.61 6.76
C GLY A 502 -24.85 23.50 5.50
N SER A 503 -25.48 24.60 5.09
CA SER A 503 -26.26 24.62 3.84
C SER A 503 -25.38 24.56 2.59
N LEU A 504 -24.17 25.11 2.65
CA LEU A 504 -23.20 25.07 1.55
C LEU A 504 -22.67 23.64 1.37
N LEU A 505 -22.25 22.99 2.46
CA LEU A 505 -21.80 21.59 2.45
C LEU A 505 -22.89 20.63 1.93
N ALA A 506 -24.15 20.87 2.31
CA ALA A 506 -25.26 20.06 1.83
C ALA A 506 -25.52 20.23 0.32
N LYS A 507 -25.34 21.44 -0.22
CA LYS A 507 -25.40 21.70 -1.67
C LYS A 507 -24.20 21.07 -2.41
N SER A 508 -22.99 21.17 -1.86
CA SER A 508 -21.83 20.49 -2.46
C SER A 508 -21.96 18.97 -2.39
N TYR A 509 -22.61 18.42 -1.37
CA TYR A 509 -22.90 16.99 -1.29
C TYR A 509 -23.77 16.53 -2.47
N LEU A 510 -24.82 17.28 -2.79
CA LEU A 510 -25.65 17.01 -3.98
C LEU A 510 -24.90 17.14 -5.30
N HIS A 511 -23.85 17.97 -5.35
CA HIS A 511 -22.98 18.07 -6.50
C HIS A 511 -22.02 16.87 -6.63
N TYR A 512 -21.35 16.50 -5.53
CA TYR A 512 -20.28 15.51 -5.57
C TYR A 512 -20.77 14.06 -5.46
N ALA A 513 -21.79 13.75 -4.65
CA ALA A 513 -22.23 12.36 -4.44
C ALA A 513 -22.65 11.65 -5.75
N PRO A 514 -23.38 12.29 -6.69
CA PRO A 514 -23.66 11.70 -8.00
C PRO A 514 -22.42 11.55 -8.87
N LYS A 515 -21.51 12.55 -8.88
CA LYS A 515 -20.24 12.52 -9.62
C LYS A 515 -19.31 11.40 -9.14
N LEU A 516 -19.38 11.08 -7.86
CA LEU A 516 -18.66 9.94 -7.31
C LEU A 516 -19.25 8.62 -7.80
N GLY A 517 -20.46 8.58 -8.35
CA GLY A 517 -21.12 7.39 -8.94
C GLY A 517 -22.26 6.81 -8.11
N TYR A 518 -22.74 7.53 -7.09
CA TYR A 518 -23.92 7.12 -6.33
C TYR A 518 -25.21 7.48 -7.05
N ARG A 519 -26.23 6.63 -6.87
CA ARG A 519 -27.56 6.82 -7.48
C ARG A 519 -28.60 7.33 -6.50
N ALA A 520 -28.34 7.21 -5.20
CA ALA A 520 -29.20 7.72 -4.15
C ALA A 520 -28.42 7.93 -2.85
N SER A 521 -29.03 8.61 -1.88
CA SER A 521 -28.51 8.82 -0.54
C SER A 521 -29.52 8.43 0.52
N VAL A 522 -29.04 7.81 1.60
CA VAL A 522 -29.79 7.54 2.83
C VAL A 522 -29.01 8.05 4.05
N PHE A 523 -29.66 8.86 4.88
CA PHE A 523 -29.20 9.20 6.22
C PHE A 523 -29.99 8.37 7.23
N ASN A 524 -29.31 7.44 7.90
CA ASN A 524 -29.95 6.45 8.77
C ASN A 524 -30.51 7.06 10.06
N LEU A 525 -29.77 8.02 10.64
CA LEU A 525 -30.08 8.61 11.94
C LEU A 525 -30.00 10.13 11.85
N VAL A 526 -31.13 10.78 11.59
CA VAL A 526 -31.27 12.24 11.73
C VAL A 526 -32.20 12.52 12.90
N TYR A 527 -31.61 12.79 14.07
CA TYR A 527 -32.37 13.00 15.31
C TYR A 527 -33.34 14.17 15.22
N VAL A 528 -34.55 13.99 15.76
CA VAL A 528 -35.66 14.95 15.60
C VAL A 528 -35.41 16.29 16.28
N ASN A 529 -34.59 16.32 17.33
CA ASN A 529 -34.17 17.54 18.02
C ASN A 529 -33.23 18.41 17.16
N ASN A 530 -32.60 17.87 16.12
CA ASN A 530 -31.85 18.64 15.13
C ASN A 530 -32.78 19.19 14.03
N ALA A 531 -33.74 20.04 14.43
CA ALA A 531 -34.75 20.61 13.54
C ALA A 531 -34.14 21.40 12.37
N ALA A 532 -32.96 22.00 12.57
CA ALA A 532 -32.24 22.72 11.52
C ALA A 532 -31.76 21.79 10.40
N SER A 533 -31.19 20.63 10.75
CA SER A 533 -30.77 19.60 9.79
C SER A 533 -31.97 19.03 9.04
N VAL A 534 -33.05 18.67 9.74
CA VAL A 534 -34.28 18.14 9.12
C VAL A 534 -34.85 19.12 8.09
N LYS A 535 -35.02 20.40 8.45
CA LYS A 535 -35.53 21.44 7.53
C LYS A 535 -34.58 21.74 6.36
N LEU A 536 -33.27 21.55 6.55
CA LEU A 536 -32.31 21.70 5.47
C LEU A 536 -32.48 20.59 4.43
N TRP A 537 -32.56 19.34 4.87
CA TRP A 537 -32.72 18.20 3.97
C TRP A 537 -34.04 18.23 3.21
N GLU A 538 -35.15 18.59 3.86
CA GLU A 538 -36.45 18.75 3.20
C GLU A 538 -36.41 19.82 2.09
N ARG A 539 -35.76 20.97 2.35
CA ARG A 539 -35.58 22.02 1.33
C ARG A 539 -34.71 21.61 0.15
N LEU A 540 -33.83 20.64 0.36
CA LEU A 540 -32.98 20.05 -0.68
C LEU A 540 -33.63 18.86 -1.38
N GLY A 541 -34.93 18.63 -1.14
CA GLY A 541 -35.72 17.59 -1.80
C GLY A 541 -35.39 16.18 -1.30
N PHE A 542 -34.88 16.03 -0.07
CA PHE A 542 -34.88 14.73 0.59
C PHE A 542 -36.24 14.44 1.23
N THR A 543 -36.62 13.18 1.28
CA THR A 543 -37.87 12.69 1.85
C THR A 543 -37.62 11.91 3.13
N LYS A 544 -38.51 12.06 4.11
CA LYS A 544 -38.54 11.22 5.31
C LYS A 544 -39.20 9.89 4.94
N VAL A 545 -38.42 8.81 4.90
CA VAL A 545 -38.89 7.48 4.50
C VAL A 545 -39.17 6.55 5.69
N GLY A 546 -38.72 6.93 6.88
CA GLY A 546 -39.01 6.20 8.10
C GLY A 546 -38.70 7.01 9.36
N ARG A 547 -39.26 6.58 10.49
CA ARG A 547 -38.96 7.12 11.83
C ARG A 547 -38.66 5.96 12.76
N ILE A 548 -37.52 6.04 13.45
CA ILE A 548 -37.14 5.08 14.48
C ILE A 548 -37.43 5.73 15.83
N PRO A 549 -38.42 5.23 16.59
CA PRO A 549 -38.71 5.77 17.92
C PRO A 549 -37.56 5.45 18.88
N HIS A 550 -37.20 6.42 19.74
CA HIS A 550 -36.17 6.27 20.76
C HIS A 550 -34.82 5.74 20.24
N ALA A 551 -34.45 6.15 19.03
CA ALA A 551 -33.31 5.64 18.28
C ALA A 551 -31.94 5.94 18.91
N GLY A 552 -31.79 7.05 19.64
CA GLY A 552 -30.53 7.43 20.27
C GLY A 552 -30.70 7.89 21.70
N ARG A 553 -29.80 7.44 22.57
CA ARG A 553 -29.62 7.97 23.93
C ARG A 553 -28.66 9.15 23.84
N LEU A 554 -29.20 10.37 23.83
CA LEU A 554 -28.43 11.61 23.59
C LEU A 554 -28.29 12.44 24.85
N LYS A 555 -27.21 13.20 24.97
CA LYS A 555 -27.04 14.17 26.06
C LYS A 555 -28.05 15.31 25.94
N THR A 556 -28.62 15.73 27.07
CA THR A 556 -29.51 16.90 27.13
C THR A 556 -28.73 18.19 26.86
N ALA A 557 -29.42 19.23 26.38
CA ALA A 557 -28.77 20.50 26.03
C ALA A 557 -28.09 21.21 27.22
N ASP A 558 -28.53 20.93 28.45
CA ASP A 558 -27.94 21.45 29.68
C ASP A 558 -26.79 20.57 30.23
N GLY A 559 -26.49 19.44 29.57
CA GLY A 559 -25.43 18.51 29.94
C GLY A 559 -25.67 17.74 31.24
N LYS A 560 -26.87 17.79 31.83
CA LYS A 560 -27.17 17.21 33.14
C LYS A 560 -27.75 15.79 33.10
N GLY A 561 -28.02 15.27 31.90
CA GLY A 561 -28.54 13.93 31.74
C GLY A 561 -28.62 13.51 30.28
N GLU A 562 -29.41 12.47 30.03
CA GLU A 562 -29.61 11.90 28.71
C GLU A 562 -31.09 11.67 28.44
N GLU A 563 -31.47 11.74 27.17
CA GLU A 563 -32.84 11.52 26.69
C GLU A 563 -32.85 10.58 25.48
N TYR A 564 -33.88 9.73 25.40
CA TYR A 564 -34.09 8.88 24.24
C TYR A 564 -34.82 9.65 23.14
N MET A 565 -34.11 9.92 22.06
CA MET A 565 -34.56 10.75 20.96
C MET A 565 -34.90 9.91 19.72
N ASP A 566 -36.02 10.24 19.08
CA ASP A 566 -36.38 9.66 17.80
C ASP A 566 -35.40 10.09 16.70
N ALA A 567 -35.27 9.27 15.66
CA ALA A 567 -34.51 9.62 14.46
C ALA A 567 -35.33 9.41 13.18
N TRP A 568 -35.20 10.33 12.23
CA TRP A 568 -35.67 10.15 10.87
C TRP A 568 -34.66 9.36 10.05
N VAL A 569 -35.17 8.45 9.22
CA VAL A 569 -34.45 7.92 8.06
C VAL A 569 -34.82 8.79 6.86
N ILE A 570 -33.82 9.43 6.25
CA ILE A 570 -34.03 10.43 5.19
C ILE A 570 -33.39 9.93 3.90
N TYR A 571 -34.12 10.00 2.78
CA TYR A 571 -33.73 9.47 1.47
C TYR A 571 -33.78 10.52 0.36
N LYS A 572 -32.92 10.41 -0.64
CA LYS A 572 -33.05 11.14 -1.91
C LYS A 572 -32.49 10.31 -3.06
N SER A 573 -33.22 10.26 -4.18
CA SER A 573 -32.70 9.74 -5.45
C SER A 573 -31.87 10.81 -6.16
N PHE A 574 -30.76 10.40 -6.78
CA PHE A 574 -29.96 11.23 -7.68
C PHE A 574 -30.24 10.90 -9.16
N VAL A 575 -31.13 9.94 -9.41
CA VAL A 575 -31.58 9.57 -10.75
C VAL A 575 -33.08 9.80 -10.91
N ASP A 576 -33.50 10.15 -12.13
CA ASP A 576 -34.91 10.27 -12.49
C ASP A 576 -35.56 8.89 -12.69
N ASP A 577 -36.86 8.87 -12.99
CA ASP A 577 -37.65 7.65 -13.18
C ASP A 577 -37.18 6.81 -14.39
N GLU A 578 -36.42 7.41 -15.32
CA GLU A 578 -35.81 6.75 -16.48
C GLU A 578 -34.37 6.27 -16.19
N GLY A 579 -33.84 6.57 -15.00
CA GLY A 579 -32.51 6.17 -14.55
C GLY A 579 -31.38 7.09 -14.99
N ASN A 580 -31.69 8.27 -15.55
CA ASN A 580 -30.72 9.29 -15.90
C ASN A 580 -30.35 10.11 -14.67
N SER A 581 -29.13 10.66 -14.62
CA SER A 581 -28.72 11.56 -13.54
C SER A 581 -29.59 12.81 -13.53
N VAL A 582 -30.19 13.13 -12.38
CA VAL A 582 -30.90 14.40 -12.17
C VAL A 582 -29.85 15.50 -12.10
N ASN A 583 -29.64 16.21 -13.20
CA ASN A 583 -28.86 17.44 -13.18
C ASN A 583 -29.69 18.53 -12.49
N ASP A 584 -29.49 18.73 -11.19
CA ASP A 584 -29.93 19.95 -10.48
C ASP A 584 -29.03 21.13 -10.92
N GLY A 585 -29.00 21.42 -12.23
CA GLY A 585 -28.37 22.59 -12.84
C GLY A 585 -29.25 23.84 -12.74
N GLY A 586 -30.12 23.92 -11.75
CA GLY A 586 -31.06 25.03 -11.59
C GLY A 586 -31.50 25.14 -10.14
N VAL A 587 -30.74 25.90 -9.35
CA VAL A 587 -31.28 26.51 -8.13
C VAL A 587 -32.50 27.32 -8.57
N ALA A 588 -33.69 26.83 -8.27
CA ALA A 588 -34.91 27.63 -8.36
C ALA A 588 -34.70 28.90 -7.52
N LYS A 589 -34.98 30.04 -8.15
CA LYS A 589 -34.80 31.40 -7.62
C LYS A 589 -35.37 31.60 -6.22
#